data_AF-A0A950WHT4-F1
#
_entry.id   AF-A0A950WHT4-F1
#
_cell.length_a   1.000
_cell.length_b   1.000
_cell.length_c   1.000
_cell.angle_alpha   90.00
_cell.angle_beta   90.00
_cell.angle_gamma   90.00
#
_symmetry.space_group_name_H-M   'P 1'
#
loop_
_entity.id
_entity.type
_entity.pdbx_description
1 polymer ?
#
loop_
_entity_poly.entity_id
_entity_poly.type
_entity_poly.pdbx_seq_one_letter_code
_entity_poly.pdbx_strand_id
1 'polypeptide(L)'
;MSTQPAASPLRADTLGIMFRTTLEALPMPPKATDLEKAARRKAAMIDLEHLAPSDPTQARLAARSISAHYMAMECMRRSIDPDLPQSLVLRFQSKAVTLGR
;
A
#
# COMPACT_ATOMS: atom_id res chain seq x y z
N MET A 1 27.25 9.10 17.80
CA MET A 1 26.13 9.91 17.27
C MET A 1 26.32 10.00 15.77
N SER A 2 25.62 9.19 14.99
CA SER A 2 25.71 9.25 13.52
C SER A 2 24.79 10.37 13.02
N THR A 3 25.39 11.42 12.45
CA THR A 3 24.67 12.50 11.76
C THR A 3 24.05 11.94 10.48
N GLN A 4 22.74 11.72 10.51
CA GLN A 4 21.98 11.38 9.32
C GLN A 4 22.01 12.60 8.37
N PRO A 5 22.42 12.45 7.10
CA PRO A 5 22.48 13.57 6.17
C PRO A 5 21.08 14.15 6.00
N ALA A 6 20.97 15.47 6.02
CA ALA A 6 19.71 16.17 5.79
C ALA A 6 19.13 15.74 4.44
N ALA A 7 17.95 15.12 4.47
CA ALA A 7 17.27 14.69 3.27
C ALA A 7 16.94 15.92 2.42
N SER A 8 17.44 15.95 1.18
CA SER A 8 17.06 17.02 0.24
C SER A 8 15.55 17.02 0.05
N PRO A 9 14.89 18.18 -0.02
CA PRO A 9 13.45 18.26 -0.25
C PRO A 9 13.09 17.51 -1.53
N LEU A 10 12.06 16.66 -1.46
CA LEU A 10 11.64 15.86 -2.60
C LEU A 10 11.06 16.80 -3.65
N ARG A 11 11.58 16.73 -4.88
CA ARG A 11 10.97 17.46 -5.99
C ARG A 11 9.55 16.95 -6.23
N ALA A 12 8.62 17.87 -6.48
CA ALA A 12 7.20 17.55 -6.65
C ALA A 12 6.95 16.54 -7.79
N ASP A 13 7.75 16.59 -8.86
CA ASP A 13 7.72 15.64 -9.97
C ASP A 13 7.98 14.19 -9.52
N THR A 14 9.00 14.01 -8.68
CA THR A 14 9.45 12.72 -8.16
C THR A 14 8.44 12.17 -7.16
N LEU A 15 7.88 13.03 -6.30
CA LEU A 15 6.79 12.66 -5.39
C LEU A 15 5.57 12.14 -6.17
N GLY A 16 5.17 12.86 -7.23
CA GLY A 16 4.05 12.46 -8.07
C GLY A 16 4.26 11.11 -8.75
N ILE A 17 5.47 10.82 -9.23
CA ILE A 17 5.82 9.51 -9.82
C ILE A 17 5.75 8.42 -8.76
N MET A 18 6.34 8.63 -7.58
CA MET A 18 6.31 7.65 -6.48
C MET A 18 4.87 7.30 -6.12
N PHE A 19 4.02 8.30 -5.89
CA PHE A 19 2.62 8.09 -5.55
C PHE A 19 1.86 7.36 -6.65
N ARG A 20 2.04 7.75 -7.92
CA ARG A 20 1.39 7.07 -9.04
C ARG A 20 1.76 5.58 -9.10
N THR A 21 3.06 5.27 -9.04
CA THR A 21 3.53 3.88 -9.08
C THR A 21 3.01 3.05 -7.89
N THR A 22 2.94 3.65 -6.70
CA THR A 22 2.32 3.03 -5.52
C THR A 22 0.84 2.70 -5.76
N LEU A 23 0.08 3.67 -6.27
CA LEU A 23 -1.35 3.48 -6.54
C LEU A 23 -1.63 2.45 -7.66
N GLU A 24 -0.73 2.36 -8.64
CA GLU A 24 -0.79 1.35 -9.71
C GLU A 24 -0.48 -0.06 -9.19
N ALA A 25 0.38 -0.18 -8.18
CA ALA A 25 0.77 -1.46 -7.59
C ALA A 25 -0.23 -2.03 -6.56
N LEU A 26 -1.28 -1.29 -6.19
CA LEU A 26 -2.26 -1.75 -5.21
C LEU A 26 -2.97 -3.02 -5.69
N PRO A 27 -3.20 -4.01 -4.79
CA PRO A 27 -3.95 -5.20 -5.15
C PRO A 27 -5.38 -4.85 -5.54
N MET A 28 -5.81 -5.34 -6.70
CA MET A 28 -7.17 -5.20 -7.22
C MET A 28 -7.85 -6.57 -7.27
N PRO A 29 -9.14 -6.67 -6.93
CA PRO A 29 -9.92 -7.89 -7.15
C PRO A 29 -9.92 -8.23 -8.65
N PRO A 30 -9.81 -9.52 -9.04
CA PRO A 30 -9.72 -9.91 -10.45
C PRO A 30 -10.89 -9.44 -11.32
N LYS A 31 -12.07 -9.24 -10.71
CA LYS A 31 -13.31 -8.83 -11.37
C LYS A 31 -13.73 -7.40 -11.03
N ALA A 32 -12.82 -6.59 -10.48
CA ALA A 32 -13.14 -5.20 -10.16
C ALA A 32 -13.43 -4.40 -11.44
N THR A 33 -14.53 -3.67 -11.41
CA THR A 33 -14.90 -2.66 -12.40
C THR A 33 -13.92 -1.50 -12.37
N ASP A 34 -13.89 -0.70 -13.44
CA ASP A 34 -13.01 0.47 -13.50
C ASP A 34 -13.41 1.53 -12.47
N LEU A 35 -14.70 1.61 -12.12
CA LEU A 35 -15.19 2.45 -11.03
C LEU A 35 -14.61 2.02 -9.68
N GLU A 36 -14.61 0.72 -9.37
CA GLU A 36 -14.03 0.20 -8.11
C GLU A 36 -12.52 0.40 -8.05
N LYS A 37 -11.82 0.19 -9.17
CA LYS A 37 -10.37 0.46 -9.27
C LYS A 37 -10.08 1.95 -9.01
N ALA A 38 -10.85 2.84 -9.63
CA ALA A 38 -10.72 4.28 -9.45
C ALA A 38 -11.02 4.70 -8.01
N ALA A 39 -12.09 4.17 -7.41
CA ALA A 39 -12.46 4.43 -6.03
C ALA A 39 -11.37 4.00 -5.04
N ARG A 40 -10.77 2.82 -5.26
CA ARG A 40 -9.66 2.34 -4.42
C ARG A 40 -8.41 3.21 -4.54
N ARG A 41 -8.02 3.59 -5.76
CA ARG A 41 -6.87 4.50 -5.96
C ARG A 41 -7.13 5.87 -5.33
N LYS A 42 -8.36 6.37 -5.41
CA LYS A 42 -8.77 7.62 -4.77
C LYS A 42 -8.67 7.53 -3.25
N ALA A 43 -9.15 6.45 -2.64
CA ALA A 43 -9.02 6.22 -1.20
C ALA A 43 -7.56 6.20 -0.75
N ALA A 44 -6.70 5.43 -1.44
CA ALA A 44 -5.28 5.38 -1.14
C ALA A 44 -4.55 6.71 -1.37
N MET A 45 -4.99 7.54 -2.33
CA MET A 45 -4.46 8.89 -2.50
C MET A 45 -4.83 9.79 -1.32
N ILE A 46 -6.07 9.73 -0.82
CA ILE A 46 -6.51 10.48 0.36
C ILE A 46 -5.67 10.09 1.59
N ASP A 47 -5.34 8.81 1.74
CA ASP A 47 -4.46 8.32 2.80
C ASP A 47 -3.03 8.90 2.66
N LEU A 48 -2.47 8.92 1.44
CA LEU A 48 -1.16 9.50 1.15
C LEU A 48 -1.13 11.02 1.45
N GLU A 49 -2.19 11.73 1.08
CA GLU A 49 -2.35 13.16 1.35
C GLU A 49 -2.42 13.45 2.85
N HIS A 50 -3.15 12.63 3.62
CA HIS A 50 -3.23 12.75 5.08
C HIS A 50 -1.88 12.55 5.78
N LEU A 51 -1.02 11.68 5.24
CA LEU A 51 0.32 11.47 5.78
C LEU A 51 1.28 12.63 5.49
N ALA A 52 0.92 13.52 4.57
CA ALA A 52 1.61 14.76 4.24
C ALA A 52 3.16 14.67 4.24
N PRO A 53 3.76 13.72 3.49
CA PRO A 53 5.20 13.54 3.53
C PRO A 53 5.94 14.76 3.00
N SER A 54 6.86 15.28 3.79
CA SER A 54 7.63 16.50 3.51
C SER A 54 8.99 16.24 2.86
N ASP A 55 9.45 14.99 2.87
CA ASP A 55 10.76 14.58 2.35
C ASP A 55 10.71 13.21 1.66
N PRO A 56 11.74 12.84 0.87
CA PRO A 56 11.80 11.57 0.15
C PRO A 56 11.66 10.32 1.02
N THR A 57 12.16 10.38 2.25
CA THR A 57 12.11 9.27 3.19
C THR A 57 10.70 9.10 3.72
N GLN A 58 10.05 10.18 4.13
CA GLN A 58 8.65 10.18 4.54
C GLN A 58 7.74 9.68 3.40
N ALA A 59 7.97 10.14 2.16
CA ALA A 59 7.19 9.70 1.01
C ALA A 59 7.32 8.19 0.76
N ARG A 60 8.53 7.65 0.86
CA ARG A 60 8.79 6.21 0.72
C ARG A 60 8.12 5.40 1.84
N LEU A 61 8.18 5.90 3.07
CA LEU A 61 7.55 5.24 4.22
C LEU A 61 6.02 5.25 4.08
N ALA A 62 5.42 6.39 3.74
CA ALA A 62 4.00 6.52 3.50
C ALA A 62 3.51 5.56 2.40
N ALA A 63 4.19 5.54 1.25
CA ALA A 63 3.92 4.63 0.16
C ALA A 63 3.97 3.15 0.58
N ARG A 64 4.99 2.78 1.37
CA ARG A 64 5.14 1.41 1.89
C ARG A 64 4.04 1.04 2.87
N SER A 65 3.69 1.93 3.80
CA SER A 65 2.63 1.72 4.79
C SER A 65 1.28 1.49 4.12
N ILE A 66 0.94 2.32 3.13
CA ILE A 66 -0.31 2.18 2.38
C ILE A 66 -0.31 0.89 1.57
N SER A 67 0.77 0.59 0.84
CA SER A 67 0.88 -0.67 0.10
C SER A 67 0.70 -1.89 1.02
N ALA A 68 1.35 -1.89 2.18
CA ALA A 68 1.26 -2.96 3.16
C ALA A 68 -0.16 -3.11 3.71
N HIS A 69 -0.84 -2.01 4.03
CA HIS A 69 -2.23 -2.01 4.47
C HIS A 69 -3.14 -2.70 3.44
N TYR A 70 -3.12 -2.26 2.18
CA TYR A 70 -3.99 -2.83 1.14
C TYR A 70 -3.63 -4.30 0.84
N MET A 71 -2.35 -4.67 0.87
CA MET A 71 -1.92 -6.07 0.72
C MET A 71 -2.39 -6.95 1.88
N ALA A 72 -2.35 -6.44 3.12
CA ALA A 72 -2.86 -7.14 4.29
C ALA A 72 -4.38 -7.36 4.20
N MET A 73 -5.13 -6.32 3.80
CA MET A 73 -6.58 -6.43 3.58
C MET A 73 -6.92 -7.47 2.49
N GLU A 74 -6.19 -7.48 1.38
CA GLU A 74 -6.40 -8.47 0.32
C GLU A 74 -6.07 -9.89 0.79
N CYS A 75 -5.01 -10.07 1.60
CA CYS A 75 -4.71 -11.38 2.18
C CYS A 75 -5.83 -11.86 3.10
N MET A 76 -6.36 -10.99 3.97
CA MET A 76 -7.50 -11.35 4.82
C MET A 76 -8.75 -11.69 4.00
N ARG A 77 -9.06 -10.89 2.97
CA ARG A 77 -10.18 -11.16 2.06
C ARG A 77 -10.07 -12.52 1.37
N ARG A 78 -8.85 -12.94 0.97
CA ARG A 78 -8.63 -14.26 0.37
C ARG A 78 -8.72 -15.39 1.40
N SER A 79 -8.37 -15.12 2.66
CA SER A 79 -8.39 -16.15 3.70
C SER A 79 -9.78 -16.60 4.14
N ILE A 80 -10.83 -15.84 3.79
CA ILE A 80 -12.23 -16.17 4.10
C ILE A 80 -12.96 -16.85 2.94
N ASP A 81 -12.26 -17.16 1.84
CA ASP A 81 -12.84 -17.86 0.70
C ASP A 81 -13.12 -19.33 1.08
N PRO A 82 -14.38 -19.79 1.07
CA PRO A 82 -14.75 -21.13 1.52
C PRO A 82 -14.19 -22.24 0.62
N ASP A 83 -13.87 -21.94 -0.64
CA ASP A 83 -13.38 -22.92 -1.61
C ASP A 83 -11.85 -23.07 -1.55
N LEU A 84 -11.18 -22.29 -0.69
CA LEU A 84 -9.73 -22.26 -0.62
C LEU A 84 -9.18 -23.39 0.29
N PRO A 85 -8.18 -24.17 -0.18
CA PRO A 85 -7.51 -25.15 0.67
C PRO A 85 -6.99 -24.55 1.97
N GLN A 86 -7.16 -25.27 3.09
CA GLN A 86 -6.79 -24.80 4.43
C GLN A 86 -5.32 -24.33 4.53
N SER A 87 -4.39 -24.97 3.81
CA SER A 87 -2.99 -24.58 3.77
C SER A 87 -2.78 -23.18 3.17
N LEU A 88 -3.61 -22.77 2.20
CA LEU A 88 -3.57 -21.44 1.61
C LEU A 88 -4.26 -20.41 2.50
N VAL A 89 -5.34 -20.78 3.21
CA VAL A 89 -5.99 -19.93 4.22
C VAL A 89 -4.97 -19.50 5.28
N LEU A 90 -4.26 -20.46 5.89
CA LEU A 90 -3.24 -20.18 6.90
C LEU A 90 -2.09 -19.33 6.35
N ARG A 91 -1.69 -19.58 5.10
CA ARG A 91 -0.64 -18.79 4.43
C ARG A 91 -1.06 -17.33 4.24
N PHE A 92 -2.31 -17.07 3.84
CA PHE A 92 -2.81 -15.71 3.69
C PHE A 92 -2.97 -15.00 5.03
N GLN A 93 -3.47 -15.68 6.07
CA GLN A 93 -3.54 -15.13 7.42
C GLN A 93 -2.15 -14.76 7.96
N SER A 94 -1.17 -15.66 7.81
CA SER A 94 0.21 -15.40 8.20
C SER A 94 0.79 -14.18 7.47
N LYS A 95 0.60 -14.07 6.15
CA LYS A 95 1.04 -12.90 5.37
C LYS A 95 0.36 -11.61 5.81
N ALA A 96 -0.95 -11.64 6.08
CA ALA A 96 -1.68 -10.47 6.56
C ALA A 96 -1.10 -9.95 7.88
N VAL A 97 -0.81 -10.86 8.82
CA VAL A 97 -0.17 -10.53 10.11
C VAL A 97 1.23 -9.97 9.89
N THR A 98 2.05 -10.56 9.02
CA THR A 98 3.41 -10.05 8.74
C THR A 98 3.40 -8.66 8.11
N LEU A 99 2.45 -8.37 7.22
CA LEU A 99 2.33 -7.07 6.55
C LEU A 99 1.77 -5.97 7.47
N GLY A 100 1.03 -6.34 8.51
CA GLY A 100 0.46 -5.40 9.48
C GLY A 100 1.38 -5.04 10.66
N ARG A 101 2.62 -5.55 10.68
CA ARG A 101 3.64 -5.27 11.70
C ARG A 101 4.69 -4.32 11.15
#